data_AF-A0A1F9YB69-F1
#
_entry.id   AF-A0A1F9YB69-F1
#
_cell.length_a   1.000
_cell.length_b   1.000
_cell.length_c   1.000
_cell.angle_alpha   90.00
_cell.angle_beta   90.00
_cell.angle_gamma   90.00
#
_symmetry.space_group_name_H-M   'P 1'
#
loop_
_entity.id
_entity.type
_entity.pdbx_description
1 polymer ?
#
loop_
_entity_poly.entity_id
_entity_poly.type
_entity_poly.pdbx_seq_one_letter_code
_entity_poly.pdbx_strand_id
1 'polypeptide(L)'
;MTNRHLFAVASLALLAACGPRPSGRTAPDDAAFAVPAGKRAFSLTIDKSQTKFLAPGEAVEVVILVETPRTDGTSETRSELLAPHAEVLRVRRSWAENTGLIQLALTPEQVQFLALAVDRDDRLFLNKIPESAQLSPLPPSALDAPTLEPGHRGLAVLVYPDQQAFLAPGMRVDVVATRQGAKASGKSELTALTLLQDVLVMSGAPPEGEEEWSTLQLMVTPGQATALTRAVSGEDHLTLSVRACADRSTRPIEPSKMSRKFGTPAERASPKS
;
A
#
# COMPACT_ATOMS: atom_id res chain seq x y z
N MET A 1 -24.71 18.07 -61.43
CA MET A 1 -24.69 16.76 -60.73
C MET A 1 -23.50 15.97 -61.26
N THR A 2 -22.86 15.20 -60.38
CA THR A 2 -21.60 14.43 -60.53
C THR A 2 -20.31 15.20 -60.80
N ASN A 3 -19.47 15.32 -59.78
CA ASN A 3 -18.02 15.37 -59.95
C ASN A 3 -17.34 14.57 -58.83
N ARG A 4 -16.66 13.48 -59.20
CA ARG A 4 -15.83 12.64 -58.33
C ARG A 4 -14.42 13.24 -58.34
N HIS A 5 -13.91 13.65 -57.19
CA HIS A 5 -12.48 13.88 -57.00
C HIS A 5 -11.88 12.78 -56.14
N LEU A 6 -10.97 12.02 -56.75
CA LEU A 6 -9.92 11.26 -56.10
C LEU A 6 -9.08 12.21 -55.24
N PHE A 7 -8.87 11.86 -53.97
CA PHE A 7 -7.68 12.26 -53.23
C PHE A 7 -7.06 11.01 -52.61
N ALA A 8 -5.94 10.59 -53.19
CA ALA A 8 -5.00 9.68 -52.56
C ALA A 8 -4.18 10.50 -51.56
N VAL A 9 -4.35 10.23 -50.27
CA VAL A 9 -3.43 10.72 -49.22
C VAL A 9 -2.47 9.59 -48.90
N ALA A 10 -1.24 9.75 -49.37
CA ALA A 10 -0.12 8.91 -48.99
C ALA A 10 0.16 9.13 -47.49
N SER A 11 -0.20 8.13 -46.66
CA SER A 11 0.29 8.07 -45.28
C SER A 11 1.71 7.52 -45.30
N LEU A 12 2.66 8.43 -45.10
CA LEU A 12 4.06 8.13 -44.86
C LEU A 12 4.15 7.45 -43.48
N ALA A 13 4.33 6.13 -43.47
CA ALA A 13 4.60 5.38 -42.25
C ALA A 13 5.99 5.78 -41.73
N LEU A 14 6.02 6.59 -40.68
CA LEU A 14 7.22 6.83 -39.89
C LEU A 14 7.48 5.57 -39.06
N LEU A 15 8.28 4.66 -39.63
CA LEU A 15 8.91 3.55 -38.91
C LEU A 15 9.84 4.14 -37.86
N ALA A 16 9.31 4.39 -36.66
CA ALA A 16 10.12 4.60 -35.48
C ALA A 16 10.87 3.28 -35.22
N ALA A 17 12.17 3.31 -35.49
CA ALA A 17 13.10 2.26 -35.14
C ALA A 17 13.11 2.07 -33.61
N CYS A 18 12.23 1.20 -33.11
CA CYS A 18 12.39 0.55 -31.82
C CYS A 18 13.60 -0.39 -31.95
N GLY A 19 14.80 0.14 -31.75
CA GLY A 19 15.96 -0.69 -31.51
C GLY A 19 15.70 -1.60 -30.31
N PRO A 20 16.15 -2.86 -30.32
CA PRO A 20 16.03 -3.74 -29.17
C PRO A 20 16.68 -3.06 -27.96
N ARG A 21 15.89 -2.86 -26.90
CA ARG A 21 16.42 -2.41 -25.60
C ARG A 21 17.57 -3.34 -25.21
N PRO A 22 18.73 -2.82 -24.77
CA PRO A 22 19.84 -3.65 -24.35
C PRO A 22 19.40 -4.56 -23.20
N SER A 23 19.20 -5.83 -23.51
CA SER A 23 18.89 -6.94 -22.60
C SER A 23 20.16 -7.34 -21.84
N GLY A 24 20.74 -6.41 -21.09
CA GLY A 24 22.12 -6.49 -20.62
C GLY A 24 22.34 -6.09 -19.17
N ARG A 25 21.35 -6.28 -18.29
CA ARG A 25 21.52 -6.41 -16.84
C ARG A 25 20.20 -6.91 -16.23
N THR A 26 20.01 -8.22 -16.14
CA THR A 26 19.04 -8.81 -15.22
C THR A 26 19.57 -8.64 -13.80
N ALA A 27 19.64 -7.39 -13.32
CA ALA A 27 19.55 -7.19 -11.88
C ALA A 27 18.18 -7.73 -11.46
N PRO A 28 18.08 -8.48 -10.36
CA PRO A 28 16.84 -9.12 -9.95
C PRO A 28 15.90 -8.05 -9.40
N ASP A 29 15.29 -7.24 -10.27
CA ASP A 29 14.26 -6.26 -9.89
C ASP A 29 13.06 -6.96 -9.22
N ASP A 30 12.91 -8.28 -9.41
CA ASP A 30 11.94 -9.13 -8.71
C ASP A 30 12.51 -9.86 -7.47
N ALA A 31 13.70 -9.48 -6.97
CA ALA A 31 14.23 -10.05 -5.74
C ALA A 31 13.27 -9.79 -4.58
N ALA A 32 12.57 -10.84 -4.17
CA ALA A 32 11.72 -10.84 -3.00
C ALA A 32 12.57 -11.10 -1.76
N PHE A 33 12.50 -10.19 -0.79
CA PHE A 33 13.05 -10.46 0.54
C PHE A 33 11.97 -10.96 1.49
N ALA A 34 12.39 -11.80 2.44
CA ALA A 34 11.52 -12.24 3.53
C ALA A 34 11.23 -11.06 4.47
N VAL A 35 9.99 -10.99 4.95
CA VAL A 35 9.62 -10.02 5.97
C VAL A 35 10.36 -10.37 7.27
N PRO A 36 11.10 -9.44 7.90
CA PRO A 36 11.73 -9.68 9.19
C PRO A 36 10.71 -10.04 10.28
N ALA A 37 11.13 -10.82 11.27
CA ALA A 37 10.29 -11.18 12.40
C ALA A 37 9.76 -9.93 13.13
N GLY A 38 8.47 -9.93 13.46
CA GLY A 38 7.80 -8.80 14.11
C GLY A 38 7.51 -7.60 13.20
N LYS A 39 7.90 -7.64 11.92
CA LYS A 39 7.53 -6.65 10.91
C LYS A 39 6.42 -7.16 10.00
N ARG A 40 5.86 -6.26 9.20
CA ARG A 40 4.83 -6.46 8.20
C ARG A 40 5.29 -5.86 6.88
N ALA A 41 5.05 -6.56 5.79
CA ALA A 41 5.24 -6.00 4.46
C ALA A 41 4.02 -5.14 4.12
N PHE A 42 4.24 -3.87 3.80
CA PHE A 42 3.21 -2.93 3.35
C PHE A 42 3.54 -2.46 1.94
N SER A 43 2.55 -2.51 1.06
CA SER A 43 2.72 -2.08 -0.33
C SER A 43 2.30 -0.63 -0.49
N LEU A 44 3.16 0.17 -1.13
CA LEU A 44 2.93 1.59 -1.37
C LEU A 44 3.21 1.94 -2.82
N THR A 45 2.32 2.73 -3.41
CA THR A 45 2.51 3.34 -4.72
C THR A 45 3.18 4.70 -4.53
N ILE A 46 4.30 4.91 -5.22
CA ILE A 46 5.08 6.14 -5.14
C ILE A 46 5.41 6.67 -6.53
N ASP A 47 5.76 7.94 -6.61
CA ASP A 47 6.21 8.56 -7.85
C ASP A 47 7.49 7.89 -8.37
N LYS A 48 7.57 7.71 -9.69
CA LYS A 48 8.73 7.09 -10.35
C LYS A 48 10.06 7.75 -9.99
N SER A 49 10.10 9.06 -9.79
CA SER A 49 11.32 9.77 -9.40
C SER A 49 11.92 9.21 -8.10
N GLN A 50 11.09 8.80 -7.14
CA GLN A 50 11.55 8.18 -5.89
C GLN A 50 12.03 6.73 -6.12
N THR A 51 11.31 5.94 -6.92
CA THR A 51 11.64 4.51 -7.17
C THR A 51 12.99 4.27 -7.84
N LYS A 52 13.52 5.28 -8.53
CA LYS A 52 14.81 5.19 -9.24
C LYS A 52 16.00 5.05 -8.29
N PHE A 53 15.85 5.52 -7.06
CA PHE A 53 16.92 5.55 -6.05
C PHE A 53 16.81 4.42 -5.03
N LEU A 54 15.76 3.60 -5.12
CA LEU A 54 15.47 2.51 -4.22
C LEU A 54 15.86 1.17 -4.85
N ALA A 55 16.53 0.35 -4.06
CA ALA A 55 16.75 -1.06 -4.34
C ALA A 55 16.23 -1.93 -3.19
N PRO A 56 15.76 -3.16 -3.47
CA PRO A 56 15.52 -4.17 -2.45
C PRO A 56 16.74 -4.37 -1.55
N GLY A 57 16.55 -4.47 -0.23
CA GLY A 57 17.64 -4.54 0.77
C GLY A 57 18.06 -3.18 1.36
N GLU A 58 17.58 -2.07 0.83
CA GLU A 58 17.94 -0.74 1.34
C GLU A 58 17.05 -0.31 2.51
N ALA A 59 17.60 0.46 3.44
CA ALA A 59 16.83 1.11 4.50
C ALA A 59 16.37 2.51 4.04
N VAL A 60 15.15 2.87 4.40
CA VAL A 60 14.54 4.16 4.09
C VAL A 60 13.82 4.75 5.30
N GLU A 61 13.80 6.07 5.37
CA GLU A 61 12.90 6.82 6.23
C GLU A 61 11.63 7.15 5.46
N VAL A 62 10.47 6.86 6.06
CA VAL A 62 9.16 7.25 5.51
C VAL A 62 8.73 8.55 6.17
N VAL A 63 8.69 9.62 5.38
CA VAL A 63 8.28 10.97 5.79
C VAL A 63 6.94 11.29 5.14
N ILE A 64 6.01 11.81 5.92
CA ILE A 64 4.72 12.31 5.44
C ILE A 64 4.74 13.84 5.45
N LEU A 65 4.20 14.46 4.41
CA LEU A 65 3.87 15.88 4.43
C LEU A 65 2.39 16.04 4.74
N VAL A 66 2.11 16.58 5.92
CA VAL A 66 0.76 16.89 6.37
C VAL A 66 0.47 18.35 6.06
N GLU A 67 -0.52 18.58 5.22
CA GLU A 67 -1.03 19.94 4.96
C GLU A 67 -2.17 20.24 5.94
N THR A 68 -1.96 21.27 6.76
CA THR A 68 -2.98 21.74 7.70
C THR A 68 -3.53 23.07 7.23
N PRO A 69 -4.84 23.16 6.90
CA PRO A 69 -5.45 24.44 6.54
C PRO A 69 -5.49 25.36 7.76
N ARG A 70 -5.12 26.62 7.57
CA ARG A 70 -5.17 27.70 8.56
C ARG A 70 -6.45 28.51 8.38
N THR A 71 -6.82 29.26 9.42
CA THR A 71 -8.04 30.10 9.44
C THR A 71 -7.96 31.29 8.47
N ASP A 72 -6.76 31.68 8.06
CA ASP A 72 -6.51 32.75 7.09
C ASP A 72 -6.63 32.27 5.63
N GLY A 73 -6.99 31.01 5.40
CA GLY A 73 -7.10 30.40 4.07
C GLY A 73 -5.77 29.90 3.50
N THR A 74 -4.65 30.06 4.22
CA THR A 74 -3.36 29.46 3.84
C THR A 74 -3.28 28.02 4.34
N SER A 75 -2.34 27.24 3.82
CA SER A 75 -1.99 25.92 4.35
C SER A 75 -0.58 25.95 4.95
N GLU A 76 -0.39 25.19 6.03
CA GLU A 76 0.91 24.91 6.61
C GLU A 76 1.28 23.47 6.30
N THR A 77 2.37 23.27 5.56
CA THR A 77 2.94 21.96 5.31
C THR A 77 3.92 21.62 6.42
N ARG A 78 3.68 20.51 7.11
CA ARG A 78 4.59 19.98 8.12
C ARG A 78 5.09 18.60 7.68
N SER A 79 6.39 18.37 7.81
CA SER A 79 6.94 17.02 7.68
C SER A 79 6.87 16.27 9.01
N GLU A 80 6.42 15.02 8.96
CA GLU A 80 6.42 14.11 10.09
C GLU A 80 7.10 12.79 9.69
N LEU A 81 7.87 12.21 10.61
CA LEU A 81 8.56 10.95 10.39
C LEU A 81 7.66 9.79 10.84
N LEU A 82 7.17 8.99 9.90
CA LEU A 82 6.30 7.85 10.19
C LEU A 82 7.08 6.59 10.54
N ALA A 83 8.11 6.29 9.75
CA ALA A 83 8.96 5.13 9.94
C ALA A 83 10.43 5.57 9.82
N PRO A 84 11.17 5.71 10.94
CA PRO A 84 12.57 6.13 10.91
C PRO A 84 13.49 5.07 10.28
N HIS A 85 13.03 3.82 10.17
CA HIS A 85 13.83 2.74 9.63
C HIS A 85 12.94 1.64 9.02
N ALA A 86 12.44 1.91 7.81
CA ALA A 86 11.73 0.93 7.00
C ALA A 86 12.71 0.23 6.05
N GLU A 87 12.55 -1.06 5.81
CA GLU A 87 13.42 -1.81 4.89
C GLU A 87 12.67 -2.08 3.59
N VAL A 88 13.30 -1.80 2.45
CA VAL A 88 12.72 -2.05 1.13
C VAL A 88 12.82 -3.54 0.83
N LEU A 89 11.68 -4.21 0.83
CA LEU A 89 11.57 -5.64 0.55
C LEU A 89 11.49 -5.94 -0.94
N ARG A 90 10.80 -5.08 -1.70
CA ARG A 90 10.57 -5.23 -3.14
C ARG A 90 10.37 -3.87 -3.80
N VAL A 91 10.75 -3.75 -5.07
CA VAL A 91 10.50 -2.57 -5.90
C VAL A 91 10.06 -3.03 -7.29
N ARG A 92 8.84 -2.71 -7.69
CA ARG A 92 8.32 -2.92 -9.04
C ARG A 92 8.12 -1.57 -9.71
N ARG A 93 8.72 -1.38 -10.88
CA ARG A 93 8.67 -0.10 -11.61
C ARG A 93 7.67 -0.19 -12.75
N SER A 94 6.61 0.62 -12.72
CA SER A 94 5.66 0.76 -13.83
C SER A 94 6.13 1.91 -14.74
N TRP A 95 6.73 1.57 -15.88
CA TRP A 95 7.23 2.60 -16.80
C TRP A 95 6.10 3.34 -17.51
N ALA A 96 4.94 2.71 -17.68
CA ALA A 96 3.80 3.24 -18.40
C ALA A 96 3.06 4.32 -17.59
N GLU A 97 2.90 4.12 -16.28
CA GLU A 97 2.05 4.96 -15.42
C GLU A 97 2.82 6.07 -14.70
N ASN A 98 4.15 6.14 -14.90
CA ASN A 98 5.04 7.04 -14.17
C ASN A 98 4.97 6.85 -12.63
N THR A 99 4.57 5.67 -12.19
CA THR A 99 4.52 5.24 -10.79
C THR A 99 5.47 4.07 -10.58
N GLY A 100 5.74 3.74 -9.33
CA GLY A 100 6.16 2.38 -9.01
C GLY A 100 5.67 1.94 -7.66
N LEU A 101 5.68 0.63 -7.50
CA LEU A 101 5.19 -0.06 -6.32
C LEU A 101 6.39 -0.51 -5.51
N ILE A 102 6.36 -0.20 -4.23
CA ILE A 102 7.36 -0.69 -3.30
C ILE A 102 6.69 -1.49 -2.20
N GLN A 103 7.44 -2.43 -1.64
CA GLN A 103 7.02 -3.14 -0.45
C GLN A 103 8.01 -2.83 0.68
N LEU A 104 7.51 -2.35 1.80
CA LEU A 104 8.31 -1.93 2.96
C LEU A 104 8.08 -2.87 4.15
N ALA A 105 9.14 -3.21 4.88
CA ALA A 105 9.04 -3.86 6.18
C ALA A 105 8.84 -2.82 7.29
N LEU A 106 7.65 -2.83 7.89
CA LEU A 106 7.19 -1.88 8.91
C LEU A 106 6.74 -2.60 10.17
N THR A 107 6.72 -1.94 11.33
CA THR A 107 6.02 -2.50 12.49
C THR A 107 4.50 -2.48 12.27
N PRO A 108 3.70 -3.31 12.99
CA PRO A 108 2.24 -3.28 12.87
C PRO A 108 1.63 -1.89 13.12
N GLU A 109 2.19 -1.12 14.05
CA GLU A 109 1.75 0.24 14.36
C GLU A 109 2.07 1.21 13.22
N GLN A 110 3.27 1.10 12.64
CA GLN A 110 3.65 1.88 11.45
C GLN A 110 2.76 1.57 10.25
N VAL A 111 2.34 0.32 10.07
CA VAL A 111 1.36 -0.07 9.04
C VAL A 111 0.04 0.65 9.23
N GLN A 112 -0.49 0.73 10.45
CA GLN A 112 -1.75 1.44 10.72
C GLN A 112 -1.62 2.94 10.43
N PHE A 113 -0.51 3.56 10.81
CA PHE A 113 -0.26 4.97 10.49
C PHE A 113 -0.09 5.23 8.99
N LEU A 114 0.59 4.33 8.28
CA LEU A 114 0.79 4.47 6.84
C LEU A 114 -0.51 4.22 6.07
N ALA A 115 -1.34 3.27 6.49
CA ALA A 115 -2.67 3.05 5.93
C ALA A 115 -3.55 4.30 6.06
N LEU A 116 -3.50 4.98 7.22
CA LEU A 116 -4.18 6.26 7.41
C LEU A 116 -3.66 7.36 6.49
N ALA A 117 -2.34 7.44 6.30
CA ALA A 117 -1.73 8.44 5.42
C ALA A 117 -2.15 8.24 3.96
N VAL A 118 -2.14 6.99 3.48
CA VAL A 118 -2.57 6.64 2.12
C VAL A 118 -4.04 6.96 1.90
N ASP A 119 -4.91 6.59 2.85
CA ASP A 119 -6.35 6.86 2.76
C ASP A 119 -6.70 8.35 2.75
N ARG A 120 -5.84 9.17 3.36
CA ARG A 120 -5.94 10.63 3.38
C ARG A 120 -5.38 11.30 2.13
N ASP A 121 -4.78 10.54 1.22
CA ASP A 121 -4.00 11.06 0.11
C ASP A 121 -2.87 12.01 0.57
N ASP A 122 -2.31 11.73 1.75
CA ASP A 122 -1.19 12.52 2.28
C ASP A 122 0.08 12.22 1.46
N ARG A 123 0.89 13.25 1.16
CA ARG A 123 2.09 13.09 0.32
C ARG A 123 3.19 12.37 1.09
N LEU A 124 3.65 11.24 0.56
CA LEU A 124 4.71 10.43 1.15
C LEU A 124 6.06 10.62 0.43
N PHE A 125 7.12 10.68 1.22
CA PHE A 125 8.50 10.80 0.78
C PHE A 125 9.36 9.71 1.41
N LEU A 126 10.25 9.17 0.61
CA LEU A 126 11.18 8.14 1.03
C LEU A 126 12.59 8.68 0.94
N ASN A 127 13.24 8.82 2.09
CA ASN A 127 14.64 9.21 2.15
C ASN A 127 15.49 7.95 2.34
N LYS A 128 16.44 7.74 1.45
CA LYS A 128 17.37 6.61 1.56
C LYS A 128 18.32 6.81 2.73
N ILE A 129 18.40 5.80 3.58
CA ILE A 129 19.42 5.72 4.63
C ILE A 129 20.64 5.01 4.00
N PRO A 130 21.88 5.51 4.19
CA PRO A 130 23.07 4.90 3.60
C PRO A 130 23.41 3.51 4.15
N GLU A 131 22.60 2.98 5.07
CA GLU A 131 22.77 1.66 5.67
C GLU A 131 22.00 0.59 4.87
N SER A 132 22.68 -0.50 4.55
CA SER A 132 22.05 -1.66 3.91
C SER A 132 21.43 -2.57 4.98
N ALA A 133 20.16 -2.91 4.82
CA ALA A 133 19.51 -3.88 5.67
C ALA A 133 19.98 -5.30 5.29
N GLN A 134 20.36 -6.10 6.28
CA GLN A 134 20.66 -7.52 6.07
C GLN A 134 19.35 -8.31 5.97
N LEU A 135 18.72 -8.24 4.80
CA LEU A 135 17.51 -9.01 4.52
C LEU A 135 17.85 -10.42 4.04
N SER A 136 17.07 -11.40 4.51
CA SER A 136 17.14 -12.77 3.97
C SER A 136 16.32 -12.85 2.68
N PRO A 137 16.86 -13.42 1.59
CA PRO A 137 16.07 -13.65 0.39
C PRO A 137 14.88 -14.56 0.72
N LEU A 138 13.74 -14.28 0.10
CA LEU A 138 12.55 -15.10 0.28
C LEU A 138 12.82 -16.48 -0.33
N PRO A 139 12.62 -17.60 0.40
CA PRO A 139 12.66 -18.91 -0.22
C PRO A 139 11.58 -18.99 -1.32
N PRO A 140 11.80 -19.76 -2.40
CA PRO A 140 10.75 -20.02 -3.37
C PRO A 140 9.59 -20.70 -2.63
N SER A 141 8.51 -19.96 -2.38
CA SER A 141 7.33 -20.51 -1.72
C SER A 141 6.82 -21.70 -2.52
N ALA A 142 6.66 -22.86 -1.88
CA ALA A 142 6.02 -24.02 -2.48
C ALA A 142 4.57 -23.64 -2.83
N LEU A 143 4.29 -23.61 -4.12
CA LEU A 143 3.08 -23.10 -4.79
C LEU A 143 1.86 -24.02 -4.66
N ASP A 144 1.67 -24.65 -3.51
CA ASP A 144 0.45 -25.39 -3.29
C ASP A 144 -0.63 -24.40 -2.84
N ALA A 145 -1.62 -24.20 -3.69
CA ALA A 145 -2.81 -23.44 -3.32
C ALA A 145 -3.39 -24.09 -2.05
N PRO A 146 -3.49 -23.34 -0.94
CA PRO A 146 -3.98 -23.92 0.30
C PRO A 146 -5.41 -24.45 0.09
N THR A 147 -5.70 -25.58 0.73
CA THR A 147 -7.04 -26.18 0.71
C THR A 147 -7.86 -25.60 1.85
N LEU A 148 -9.16 -25.38 1.63
CA LEU A 148 -10.05 -24.83 2.66
C LEU A 148 -10.19 -25.83 3.81
N GLU A 149 -9.76 -25.43 5.01
CA GLU A 149 -9.83 -26.29 6.19
C GLU A 149 -11.27 -26.38 6.75
N PRO A 150 -11.68 -27.52 7.34
CA PRO A 150 -12.94 -27.65 8.04
C PRO A 150 -13.13 -26.54 9.09
N GLY A 151 -14.33 -25.97 9.16
CA GLY A 151 -14.64 -24.86 10.07
C GLY A 151 -14.23 -23.48 9.57
N HIS A 152 -13.52 -23.38 8.44
CA HIS A 152 -13.21 -22.12 7.77
C HIS A 152 -14.13 -21.84 6.58
N ARG A 153 -14.09 -20.60 6.09
CA ARG A 153 -14.79 -20.11 4.90
C ARG A 153 -13.77 -19.42 4.00
N GLY A 154 -13.91 -19.61 2.69
CA GLY A 154 -13.27 -18.77 1.70
C GLY A 154 -14.10 -17.51 1.50
N LEU A 155 -13.58 -16.35 1.86
CA LEU A 155 -14.24 -15.06 1.67
C LEU A 155 -13.49 -14.24 0.62
N ALA A 156 -14.20 -13.83 -0.44
CA ALA A 156 -13.68 -12.89 -1.41
C ALA A 156 -13.74 -11.46 -0.87
N VAL A 157 -12.63 -10.73 -0.97
CA VAL A 157 -12.52 -9.31 -0.65
C VAL A 157 -11.95 -8.55 -1.83
N LEU A 158 -12.41 -7.31 -2.02
CA LEU A 158 -11.84 -6.41 -3.02
C LEU A 158 -10.63 -5.70 -2.42
N VAL A 159 -9.55 -5.62 -3.18
CA VAL A 159 -8.31 -4.94 -2.82
C VAL A 159 -7.77 -4.19 -4.03
N TYR A 160 -6.92 -3.19 -3.80
CA TYR A 160 -6.25 -2.52 -4.90
C TYR A 160 -5.30 -3.48 -5.65
N PRO A 161 -5.20 -3.37 -6.99
CA PRO A 161 -4.28 -4.16 -7.82
C PRO A 161 -2.84 -4.09 -7.33
N ASP A 162 -2.43 -2.91 -6.85
CA ASP A 162 -1.10 -2.67 -6.29
C ASP A 162 -0.82 -3.50 -5.04
N GLN A 163 -1.83 -3.79 -4.22
CA GLN A 163 -1.70 -4.68 -3.07
C GLN A 163 -1.63 -6.14 -3.52
N GLN A 164 -2.51 -6.55 -4.43
CA GLN A 164 -2.56 -7.93 -4.93
C GLN A 164 -1.26 -8.34 -5.64
N ALA A 165 -0.60 -7.41 -6.32
CA ALA A 165 0.67 -7.61 -7.02
C ALA A 165 1.80 -8.19 -6.15
N PHE A 166 1.66 -8.14 -4.82
CA PHE A 166 2.64 -8.68 -3.86
C PHE A 166 2.10 -9.86 -3.02
N LEU A 167 0.88 -10.31 -3.29
CA LEU A 167 0.22 -11.38 -2.56
C LEU A 167 0.20 -12.66 -3.41
N ALA A 168 0.63 -13.75 -2.80
CA ALA A 168 0.57 -15.08 -3.37
C ALA A 168 -0.27 -16.01 -2.48
N PRO A 169 -0.91 -17.04 -3.05
CA PRO A 169 -1.51 -18.13 -2.29
C PRO A 169 -0.55 -18.68 -1.23
N GLY A 170 -1.06 -18.99 -0.04
CA GLY A 170 -0.28 -19.48 1.08
C GLY A 170 0.39 -18.41 1.94
N MET A 171 0.43 -17.15 1.49
CA MET A 171 0.90 -16.03 2.31
C MET A 171 -0.09 -15.70 3.42
N ARG A 172 0.42 -15.14 4.53
CA ARG A 172 -0.39 -14.69 5.66
C ARG A 172 -0.41 -13.19 5.73
N VAL A 173 -1.58 -12.64 6.03
CA VAL A 173 -1.81 -11.19 6.06
C VAL A 173 -2.53 -10.78 7.34
N ASP A 174 -2.27 -9.55 7.78
CA ASP A 174 -3.15 -8.82 8.68
C ASP A 174 -4.05 -7.91 7.83
N VAL A 175 -5.34 -7.87 8.14
CA VAL A 175 -6.31 -6.99 7.48
C VAL A 175 -6.50 -5.75 8.33
N VAL A 176 -6.20 -4.58 7.78
CA VAL A 176 -6.40 -3.28 8.41
C VAL A 176 -7.58 -2.60 7.74
N ALA A 177 -8.54 -2.13 8.53
CA ALA A 177 -9.68 -1.36 8.06
C ALA A 177 -9.48 0.11 8.45
N THR A 178 -9.61 1.01 7.48
CA THR A 178 -9.68 2.45 7.71
C THR A 178 -11.13 2.89 7.58
N ARG A 179 -11.66 3.51 8.63
CA ARG A 179 -13.04 4.00 8.71
C ARG A 179 -13.08 5.50 8.90
N GLN A 180 -13.99 6.16 8.18
CA GLN A 180 -14.37 7.54 8.44
C GLN A 180 -15.42 7.61 9.55
N GLY A 181 -15.02 8.04 10.74
CA GLY A 181 -15.91 8.26 11.87
C GLY A 181 -16.47 9.68 11.88
N ALA A 182 -17.78 9.81 12.12
CA ALA A 182 -18.40 11.11 12.42
C ALA A 182 -18.10 11.51 13.89
N LYS A 183 -17.43 12.64 14.11
CA LYS A 183 -17.38 13.26 15.44
C LYS A 183 -18.60 14.13 15.68
N ALA A 184 -18.99 14.25 16.95
CA ALA A 184 -19.99 15.21 17.42
C ALA A 184 -19.67 16.66 17.00
N SER A 185 -18.40 16.98 16.74
CA SER A 185 -17.96 18.30 16.26
C SER A 185 -18.12 18.52 14.75
N GLY A 186 -18.79 17.60 14.02
CA GLY A 186 -19.00 17.70 12.56
C GLY A 186 -17.75 17.45 11.71
N LYS A 187 -16.61 17.14 12.32
CA LYS A 187 -15.34 16.87 11.63
C LYS A 187 -15.13 15.36 11.51
N SER A 188 -14.98 14.86 10.28
CA SER A 188 -14.65 13.45 10.06
C SER A 188 -13.26 13.12 10.62
N GLU A 189 -13.16 12.04 11.40
CA GLU A 189 -11.90 11.47 11.86
C GLU A 189 -11.71 10.10 11.21
N LEU A 190 -10.60 9.91 10.51
CA LEU A 190 -10.21 8.60 9.99
C LEU A 190 -9.52 7.82 11.12
N THR A 191 -9.96 6.58 11.31
CA THR A 191 -9.37 5.64 12.27
C THR A 191 -9.01 4.37 11.54
N ALA A 192 -7.75 3.93 11.67
CA ALA A 192 -7.32 2.63 11.20
C ALA A 192 -7.26 1.65 12.36
N LEU A 193 -7.75 0.45 12.13
CA LEU A 193 -7.70 -0.64 13.10
C LEU A 193 -7.36 -1.94 12.37
N THR A 194 -6.51 -2.75 12.96
CA THR A 194 -6.32 -4.13 12.48
C THR A 194 -7.60 -4.90 12.77
N LEU A 195 -8.35 -5.27 11.74
CA LEU A 195 -9.60 -6.01 11.89
C LEU A 195 -9.33 -7.49 12.15
N LEU A 196 -8.41 -8.07 11.36
CA LEU A 196 -8.01 -9.47 11.45
C LEU A 196 -6.49 -9.60 11.46
N GLN A 197 -5.99 -10.61 12.16
CA GLN A 197 -4.58 -10.98 12.16
C GLN A 197 -4.41 -12.42 11.68
N ASP A 198 -3.27 -12.70 11.05
CA ASP A 198 -2.85 -14.05 10.65
C ASP A 198 -3.86 -14.79 9.73
N VAL A 199 -4.35 -14.08 8.71
CA VAL A 199 -5.30 -14.61 7.72
C VAL A 199 -4.55 -15.19 6.54
N LEU A 200 -4.92 -16.41 6.10
CA LEU A 200 -4.27 -17.05 4.95
C LEU A 200 -4.89 -16.57 3.63
N VAL A 201 -4.04 -16.20 2.68
CA VAL A 201 -4.44 -15.93 1.29
C VAL A 201 -4.62 -17.26 0.57
N MET A 202 -5.84 -17.50 0.08
CA MET A 202 -6.20 -18.73 -0.63
C MET A 202 -5.91 -18.63 -2.12
N SER A 203 -6.35 -17.54 -2.72
CA SER A 203 -6.21 -17.25 -4.14
C SER A 203 -6.34 -15.76 -4.38
N GLY A 204 -5.92 -15.30 -5.54
CA GLY A 204 -6.15 -13.92 -5.99
C GLY A 204 -6.33 -13.91 -7.50
N ALA A 205 -7.30 -13.14 -7.96
CA ALA A 205 -7.55 -12.89 -9.37
C ALA A 205 -7.19 -11.43 -9.67
N PRO A 206 -6.26 -11.17 -10.61
CA PRO A 206 -6.00 -9.81 -11.10
C PRO A 206 -7.31 -9.20 -11.65
N PRO A 207 -7.40 -7.87 -11.73
CA PRO A 207 -8.58 -7.24 -12.30
C PRO A 207 -8.74 -7.71 -13.75
N GLU A 208 -9.97 -8.00 -14.17
CA GLU A 208 -10.24 -8.32 -15.57
C GLU A 208 -10.51 -7.02 -16.34
N GLY A 209 -9.61 -6.66 -17.27
CA GLY A 209 -9.78 -5.47 -18.12
C GLY A 209 -9.41 -4.16 -17.41
N GLU A 210 -10.34 -3.20 -17.40
CA GLU A 210 -10.16 -1.85 -16.84
C GLU A 210 -10.69 -1.72 -15.41
N GLU A 211 -10.92 -2.83 -14.72
CA GLU A 211 -11.38 -2.79 -13.33
C GLU A 211 -10.33 -2.20 -12.39
N GLU A 212 -10.78 -1.32 -11.50
CA GLU A 212 -9.94 -0.65 -10.49
C GLU A 212 -9.60 -1.58 -9.31
N TRP A 213 -10.29 -2.72 -9.18
CA TRP A 213 -10.23 -3.59 -8.02
C TRP A 213 -9.86 -5.01 -8.39
N SER A 214 -9.07 -5.63 -7.53
CA SER A 214 -8.70 -7.03 -7.59
C SER A 214 -9.50 -7.85 -6.59
N THR A 215 -9.77 -9.12 -6.90
CA THR A 215 -10.43 -10.02 -5.97
C THR A 215 -9.42 -10.93 -5.30
N LEU A 216 -9.44 -10.96 -3.97
CA LEU A 216 -8.59 -11.84 -3.18
C LEU A 216 -9.44 -12.73 -2.26
N GLN A 217 -9.17 -14.03 -2.27
CA GLN A 217 -9.86 -14.99 -1.43
C GLN A 217 -9.05 -15.23 -0.16
N LEU A 218 -9.69 -15.02 1.00
CA LEU A 218 -9.11 -15.20 2.33
C LEU A 218 -9.72 -16.42 3.02
N MET A 219 -8.90 -17.19 3.73
CA MET A 219 -9.38 -18.23 4.64
C MET A 219 -9.70 -17.63 6.00
N VAL A 220 -10.97 -17.61 6.37
CA VAL A 220 -11.45 -16.97 7.59
C VAL A 220 -12.40 -17.88 8.35
N THR A 221 -12.45 -17.76 9.67
CA THR A 221 -13.50 -18.38 10.48
C THR A 221 -14.85 -17.68 10.24
N PRO A 222 -16.00 -18.30 10.59
CA PRO A 222 -17.31 -17.67 10.44
C PRO A 222 -17.46 -16.32 11.16
N GLY A 223 -16.87 -16.19 12.35
CA GLY A 223 -16.86 -14.93 13.10
C GLY A 223 -16.06 -13.83 12.40
N GLN A 224 -14.88 -14.19 11.88
CA GLN A 224 -14.04 -13.28 11.10
C GLN A 224 -14.69 -12.86 9.78
N ALA A 225 -15.38 -13.79 9.10
CA ALA A 225 -16.14 -13.48 7.90
C ALA A 225 -17.22 -12.43 8.18
N THR A 226 -17.96 -12.58 9.29
CA THR A 226 -18.97 -11.61 9.72
C THR A 226 -18.35 -10.24 10.01
N ALA A 227 -17.17 -10.20 10.64
CA ALA A 227 -16.45 -8.95 10.90
C ALA A 227 -16.01 -8.25 9.60
N LEU A 228 -15.45 -8.99 8.64
CA LEU A 228 -15.06 -8.45 7.33
C LEU A 228 -16.27 -7.94 6.54
N THR A 229 -17.35 -8.72 6.47
CA THR A 229 -18.57 -8.29 5.78
C THR A 229 -19.10 -6.98 6.37
N ARG A 230 -19.10 -6.84 7.70
CA ARG A 230 -19.51 -5.58 8.36
C ARG A 230 -18.59 -4.41 8.03
N ALA A 231 -17.29 -4.64 7.94
CA ALA A 231 -16.34 -3.58 7.57
C ALA A 231 -16.59 -3.11 6.14
N VAL A 232 -16.71 -4.05 5.18
CA VAL A 232 -17.02 -3.73 3.77
C VAL A 232 -18.38 -3.03 3.63
N SER A 233 -19.41 -3.51 4.32
CA SER A 233 -20.73 -2.86 4.30
C SER A 233 -20.75 -1.49 4.99
N GLY A 234 -19.77 -1.20 5.86
CA GLY A 234 -19.61 0.08 6.51
C GLY A 234 -18.81 1.10 5.69
N GLU A 235 -18.51 0.78 4.43
CA GLU A 235 -17.64 1.58 3.55
C GLU A 235 -16.21 1.74 4.10
N ASP A 236 -15.75 0.79 4.92
CA ASP A 236 -14.37 0.78 5.39
C ASP A 236 -13.44 0.42 4.23
N HIS A 237 -12.35 1.17 4.10
CA HIS A 237 -11.30 0.84 3.17
C HIS A 237 -10.36 -0.21 3.79
N LEU A 238 -10.23 -1.36 3.13
CA LEU A 238 -9.39 -2.47 3.59
C LEU A 238 -7.99 -2.40 2.98
N THR A 239 -6.98 -2.50 3.82
CA THR A 239 -5.57 -2.64 3.43
C THR A 239 -4.98 -3.93 3.99
N LEU A 240 -4.24 -4.65 3.16
CA LEU A 240 -3.56 -5.88 3.57
C LEU A 240 -2.08 -5.64 3.86
N SER A 241 -1.58 -6.23 4.94
CA SER A 241 -0.15 -6.23 5.25
C SER A 241 0.35 -7.66 5.43
N VAL A 242 1.44 -8.02 4.77
CA VAL A 242 1.97 -9.39 4.74
C VAL A 242 2.79 -9.68 5.99
N ARG A 243 2.60 -10.86 6.55
CA ARG A 243 3.40 -11.38 7.67
C ARG A 243 4.63 -12.14 7.19
N ALA A 244 5.66 -12.16 8.04
CA ALA A 244 6.72 -13.14 7.94
C ALA A 244 6.13 -14.56 8.08
N CYS A 245 6.59 -15.52 7.28
CA CYS A 245 6.05 -16.89 7.29
C CYS A 245 6.10 -17.56 8.67
N ALA A 246 7.14 -17.25 9.46
CA ALA A 246 7.33 -17.76 10.81
C ALA A 246 6.54 -16.99 11.89
N ASP A 247 6.01 -15.79 11.58
CA ASP A 247 5.28 -14.99 12.55
C ASP A 247 3.80 -15.40 12.62
N ARG A 248 3.51 -16.29 13.57
CA ARG A 248 2.15 -16.71 13.93
C ARG A 248 1.62 -16.04 15.19
N SER A 249 2.35 -15.06 15.72
CA SER A 249 1.96 -14.40 16.96
C SER A 249 0.76 -13.48 16.71
N THR A 250 -0.30 -13.63 17.49
CA THR A 250 -1.41 -12.67 17.51
C THR A 250 -1.25 -11.76 18.71
N ARG A 251 -1.43 -10.46 18.51
CA ARG A 251 -1.39 -9.46 19.59
C ARG A 251 -2.79 -8.87 19.78
N PRO A 252 -3.18 -8.52 21.02
CA PRO A 252 -4.38 -7.73 21.25
C PRO A 252 -4.39 -6.51 20.33
N ILE A 253 -5.51 -6.31 19.65
CA ILE A 253 -5.68 -5.23 18.68
C ILE A 253 -6.01 -3.98 19.48
N GLU A 254 -5.02 -3.11 19.69
CA GLU A 254 -5.28 -1.76 20.15
C GLU A 254 -5.55 -0.86 18.94
N PRO A 255 -6.65 -0.09 18.92
CA PRO A 255 -6.92 0.85 17.84
C PRO A 255 -5.91 2.00 17.91
N SER A 256 -5.08 2.15 16.88
CA SER A 256 -4.23 3.34 16.78
C SER A 256 -5.10 4.55 16.42
N LYS A 257 -5.13 5.51 17.33
CA LYS A 257 -5.64 6.85 17.02
C LYS A 257 -4.45 7.70 16.63
N MET A 258 -4.40 8.14 15.38
CA MET A 258 -3.54 9.25 15.01
C MET A 258 -4.19 10.52 15.59
N SER A 259 -4.02 10.75 16.89
CA SER A 259 -4.52 11.97 17.50
C SER A 259 -3.76 13.13 16.87
N ARG A 260 -4.47 14.14 16.34
CA ARG A 260 -3.87 15.44 16.00
C ARG A 260 -3.38 16.18 17.26
N LYS A 261 -2.72 15.51 18.21
CA LYS A 261 -2.09 16.15 19.35
C LYS A 261 -0.76 16.76 18.92
N PHE A 262 -0.81 17.72 18.00
CA PHE A 262 0.26 18.70 17.86
C PHE A 262 -0.31 20.05 17.44
N GLY A 263 -0.47 20.92 18.45
CA GLY A 263 -0.59 22.36 18.33
C GLY A 263 -1.84 22.89 17.62
N THR A 264 -2.92 23.16 18.37
CA THR A 264 -3.72 24.35 18.07
C THR A 264 -2.85 25.58 18.40
N PRO A 265 -2.44 26.42 17.43
CA PRO A 265 -1.75 27.66 17.72
C PRO A 265 -2.76 28.75 18.16
N ALA A 266 -3.60 28.44 19.14
CA ALA A 266 -4.69 29.32 19.58
C ALA A 266 -4.47 29.95 20.98
N GLU A 267 -3.36 29.66 21.66
CA GLU A 267 -3.13 30.15 23.03
C GLU A 267 -1.85 31.00 23.17
N ARG A 268 -1.62 31.92 22.21
CA ARG A 268 -0.58 32.95 22.33
C ARG A 268 -1.03 34.37 21.98
N ALA A 269 -2.33 34.63 22.01
CA ALA A 269 -2.88 35.97 21.91
C ALA A 269 -3.73 36.30 23.14
N SER A 270 -3.08 36.57 24.26
CA SER A 270 -3.64 37.44 25.29
C SER A 270 -2.61 38.53 25.56
N PRO A 271 -2.77 39.74 24.98
CA PRO A 271 -1.99 40.88 25.43
C PRO A 271 -2.41 41.15 26.87
N LYS A 272 -1.44 41.13 27.79
CA LYS A 272 -1.63 41.69 29.12
C LYS A 272 -1.89 43.18 28.93
N SER A 273 -3.10 43.62 29.26
CA SER A 273 -3.46 45.01 29.51
C SER A 273 -2.67 45.57 30.70
#